data_AF-A0A435X157-F1
#
_entry.id   AF-A0A435X157-F1
#
_cell.length_a   1.000
_cell.length_b   1.000
_cell.length_c   1.000
_cell.angle_alpha   90.00
_cell.angle_beta   90.00
_cell.angle_gamma   90.00
#
_symmetry.space_group_name_H-M   'P 1'
#
loop_
_entity.id
_entity.type
_entity.pdbx_description
1 polymer ?
#
loop_
_entity_poly.entity_id
_entity_poly.type
_entity_poly.pdbx_seq_one_letter_code
_entity_poly.pdbx_strand_id
1 'polypeptide(L)'
;AFGTQTYRAETRHRIRIGAGKDGRITAFGHEGWEVTSRPDPYVVGGTSATARMYNYGSVLTHVSLVHADRNTPGYMRSPPETPYVYALENAMDETAVALGMDPVEFRRINEPDKEPIGGKPFSSRSLIKCYDQAAEAFGWAKREPKAGSMRDRDWLVGMGCATAIYPTAVAPCAARVRLTADGAVRIQCGSHEIGTGVRTIAAQMAAERLGVGI
;
A
#
# COMPACT_ATOMS: atom_id res chain seq x y z
N ALA A 1 17.99 -19.59 13.46
CA ALA A 1 17.03 -19.66 14.56
C ALA A 1 15.98 -18.57 14.37
N PHE A 2 14.80 -18.91 13.82
CA PHE A 2 13.69 -17.97 13.59
C PHE A 2 12.68 -17.96 14.76
N GLY A 3 12.79 -18.94 15.66
CA GLY A 3 11.87 -19.14 16.78
C GLY A 3 11.95 -18.11 17.91
N THR A 4 12.66 -17.00 17.76
CA THR A 4 12.66 -15.84 18.68
C THR A 4 12.60 -14.49 17.95
N GLN A 5 12.52 -14.49 16.61
CA GLN A 5 12.47 -13.28 15.82
C GLN A 5 11.04 -12.89 15.49
N THR A 6 10.82 -11.60 15.24
CA THR A 6 9.56 -11.10 14.73
C THR A 6 9.37 -11.54 13.27
N TYR A 7 8.11 -11.65 12.86
CA TYR A 7 7.71 -12.03 11.51
C TYR A 7 6.39 -11.33 11.18
N ARG A 8 6.02 -11.28 9.90
CA ARG A 8 4.70 -10.78 9.52
C ARG A 8 3.64 -11.78 9.97
N ALA A 9 2.63 -11.32 10.69
CA ALA A 9 1.50 -12.15 11.09
C ALA A 9 0.85 -12.84 9.87
N GLU A 10 0.46 -14.10 10.06
CA GLU A 10 -0.42 -14.78 9.12
C GLU A 10 -1.80 -14.11 9.19
N THR A 11 -2.38 -13.82 8.03
CA THR A 11 -3.68 -13.15 7.94
C THR A 11 -4.66 -13.96 7.10
N ARG A 12 -5.93 -13.91 7.49
CA ARG A 12 -7.06 -14.38 6.69
C ARG A 12 -7.97 -13.21 6.38
N HIS A 13 -8.48 -13.14 5.16
CA HIS A 13 -9.33 -12.05 4.72
C HIS A 13 -10.63 -12.61 4.13
N ARG A 14 -11.75 -11.94 4.45
CA ARG A 14 -13.03 -12.12 3.77
C ARG A 14 -13.42 -10.79 3.18
N ILE A 15 -13.47 -10.73 1.86
CA ILE A 15 -13.87 -9.53 1.12
C ILE A 15 -15.17 -9.80 0.38
N ARG A 16 -16.06 -8.82 0.37
CA ARG A 16 -17.31 -8.81 -0.38
C ARG A 16 -17.44 -7.46 -1.08
N ILE A 17 -17.66 -7.47 -2.39
CA ILE A 17 -17.87 -6.28 -3.20
C ILE A 17 -19.25 -6.42 -3.86
N GLY A 18 -20.13 -5.45 -3.61
CA GLY A 18 -21.38 -5.29 -4.35
C GLY A 18 -21.17 -4.24 -5.43
N ALA A 19 -21.35 -4.60 -6.69
CA ALA A 19 -21.19 -3.70 -7.82
C ALA A 19 -22.35 -3.81 -8.82
N GLY A 20 -22.71 -2.69 -9.43
CA GLY A 20 -23.65 -2.65 -10.55
C GLY A 20 -23.06 -3.21 -11.84
N LYS A 21 -23.92 -3.47 -12.84
CA LYS A 21 -23.47 -3.87 -14.19
C LYS A 21 -22.66 -2.77 -14.90
N ASP A 22 -22.77 -1.54 -14.43
CA ASP A 22 -22.00 -0.38 -14.88
C ASP A 22 -20.61 -0.29 -14.22
N GLY A 23 -20.24 -1.26 -13.37
CA GLY A 23 -18.95 -1.29 -12.69
C GLY A 23 -18.88 -0.45 -11.42
N ARG A 24 -19.93 0.27 -11.04
CA ARG A 24 -19.91 1.09 -9.82
C ARG A 24 -20.10 0.25 -8.58
N ILE A 25 -19.18 0.36 -7.61
CA ILE A 25 -19.28 -0.32 -6.33
C ILE A 25 -20.29 0.43 -5.43
N THR A 26 -21.20 -0.32 -4.83
CA THR A 26 -22.26 0.19 -3.94
C THR A 26 -22.12 -0.30 -2.50
N ALA A 27 -21.41 -1.41 -2.28
CA ALA A 27 -21.07 -1.90 -0.96
C ALA A 27 -19.71 -2.60 -0.92
N PHE A 28 -18.96 -2.41 0.16
CA PHE A 28 -17.69 -3.08 0.44
C PHE A 28 -17.66 -3.63 1.86
N GLY A 29 -17.31 -4.91 1.99
CA GLY A 29 -17.07 -5.56 3.26
C GLY A 29 -15.65 -6.13 3.31
N HIS A 30 -14.85 -5.77 4.31
CA HIS A 30 -13.54 -6.38 4.56
C HIS A 30 -13.39 -6.79 6.02
N GLU A 31 -13.42 -8.09 6.26
CA GLU A 31 -13.14 -8.70 7.56
C GLU A 31 -11.77 -9.38 7.51
N GLY A 32 -10.91 -9.09 8.49
CA GLY A 32 -9.58 -9.69 8.61
C GLY A 32 -9.39 -10.41 9.94
N TRP A 33 -8.60 -11.49 9.93
CA TRP A 33 -8.12 -12.17 11.12
C TRP A 33 -6.59 -12.13 11.10
N GLU A 34 -5.99 -11.69 12.20
CA GLU A 34 -4.54 -11.61 12.35
C GLU A 34 -4.09 -12.52 13.51
N VAL A 35 -3.13 -13.40 13.24
CA VAL A 35 -2.56 -14.26 14.28
C VAL A 35 -1.60 -13.47 15.15
N THR A 36 -1.72 -13.59 16.47
CA THR A 36 -0.78 -13.05 17.47
C THR A 36 -0.42 -14.11 18.53
N SER A 37 0.57 -13.82 19.38
CA SER A 37 0.93 -14.67 20.52
C SER A 37 -0.13 -14.62 21.62
N ARG A 38 -0.12 -15.60 22.54
CA ARG A 38 -1.00 -15.58 23.72
C ARG A 38 -0.92 -14.29 24.57
N PRO A 39 0.27 -13.75 24.93
CA PRO A 39 0.35 -12.60 25.83
C PRO A 39 0.10 -11.26 25.14
N ASP A 40 0.45 -11.12 23.86
CA ASP A 40 0.48 -9.81 23.21
C ASP A 40 -0.70 -9.60 22.25
N PRO A 41 -1.46 -8.50 22.36
CA PRO A 41 -2.54 -8.16 21.44
C PRO A 41 -2.02 -7.42 20.20
N TYR A 42 -0.91 -7.92 19.61
CA TYR A 42 -0.33 -7.30 18.42
C TYR A 42 -1.33 -7.30 17.25
N VAL A 43 -1.51 -6.14 16.62
CA VAL A 43 -2.41 -5.92 15.49
C VAL A 43 -1.81 -4.88 14.53
N VAL A 44 -1.92 -5.11 13.22
CA VAL A 44 -1.61 -4.09 12.20
C VAL A 44 -2.87 -3.36 11.72
N GLY A 45 -4.02 -4.03 11.64
CA GLY A 45 -5.32 -3.38 11.46
C GLY A 45 -5.52 -2.72 10.09
N GLY A 46 -5.18 -3.40 9.00
CA GLY A 46 -5.12 -2.79 7.66
C GLY A 46 -6.44 -2.53 6.94
N THR A 47 -7.59 -2.89 7.51
CA THR A 47 -8.90 -2.66 6.87
C THR A 47 -9.19 -1.17 6.67
N SER A 48 -8.67 -0.32 7.55
CA SER A 48 -8.80 1.13 7.48
C SER A 48 -8.21 1.72 6.19
N ALA A 49 -7.10 1.17 5.69
CA ALA A 49 -6.51 1.56 4.41
C ALA A 49 -7.38 1.11 3.23
N THR A 50 -7.83 -0.15 3.26
CA THR A 50 -8.66 -0.70 2.16
C THR A 50 -10.00 0.01 2.01
N ALA A 51 -10.64 0.39 3.12
CA ALA A 51 -11.89 1.17 3.15
C ALA A 51 -11.79 2.56 2.50
N ARG A 52 -10.58 3.07 2.30
CA ARG A 52 -10.31 4.42 1.78
C ARG A 52 -9.78 4.42 0.35
N MET A 53 -9.59 3.24 -0.23
CA MET A 53 -8.90 3.08 -1.50
C MET A 53 -9.78 3.50 -2.68
N TYR A 54 -11.01 2.98 -2.77
CA TYR A 54 -11.97 3.25 -3.84
C TYR A 54 -13.29 3.81 -3.30
N ASN A 55 -14.16 4.27 -4.19
CA ASN A 55 -15.52 4.70 -3.87
C ASN A 55 -16.44 3.47 -3.72
N TYR A 56 -16.81 3.13 -2.48
CA TYR A 56 -17.50 1.87 -2.16
C TYR A 56 -18.99 1.99 -1.81
N GLY A 57 -19.56 3.20 -1.75
CA GLY A 57 -20.89 3.40 -1.16
C GLY A 57 -20.89 3.04 0.34
N SER A 58 -21.54 1.93 0.71
CA SER A 58 -21.56 1.45 2.11
C SER A 58 -20.34 0.60 2.47
N VAL A 59 -19.74 0.84 3.64
CA VAL A 59 -18.51 0.15 4.07
C VAL A 59 -18.71 -0.57 5.40
N LEU A 60 -18.31 -1.85 5.45
CA LEU A 60 -18.19 -2.65 6.67
C LEU A 60 -16.74 -3.15 6.80
N THR A 61 -16.07 -2.82 7.90
CA THR A 61 -14.73 -3.33 8.18
C THR A 61 -14.61 -3.89 9.58
N HIS A 62 -13.88 -5.00 9.72
CA HIS A 62 -13.64 -5.62 11.01
C HIS A 62 -12.27 -6.31 11.03
N VAL A 63 -11.56 -6.26 12.16
CA VAL A 63 -10.32 -7.00 12.37
C VAL A 63 -10.43 -7.77 13.68
N SER A 64 -10.17 -9.07 13.63
CA SER A 64 -10.16 -9.97 14.78
C SER A 64 -8.76 -10.47 15.05
N LEU A 65 -8.38 -10.55 16.33
CA LEU A 65 -7.14 -11.19 16.75
C LEU A 65 -7.35 -12.67 17.02
N VAL A 66 -6.38 -13.47 16.60
CA VAL A 66 -6.33 -14.91 16.83
C VAL A 66 -5.10 -15.21 17.67
N HIS A 67 -5.29 -15.44 18.97
CA HIS A 67 -4.20 -15.81 19.87
C HIS A 67 -3.78 -17.26 19.63
N ALA A 68 -2.47 -17.48 19.43
CA ALA A 68 -1.88 -18.78 19.16
C ALA A 68 -0.54 -19.00 19.88
N ASP A 69 -0.08 -20.25 19.89
CA ASP A 69 1.14 -20.71 20.58
C ASP A 69 2.38 -20.46 19.72
N ARG A 70 2.60 -19.18 19.42
CA ARG A 70 3.68 -18.68 18.57
C ARG A 70 4.27 -17.40 19.17
N ASN A 71 5.44 -17.00 18.67
CA ASN A 71 6.00 -15.70 19.04
C ASN A 71 5.11 -14.56 18.58
N THR A 72 5.23 -13.44 19.30
CA THR A 72 4.57 -12.19 18.92
C THR A 72 5.09 -11.77 17.54
N PRO A 73 4.20 -11.57 16.55
CA PRO A 73 4.59 -11.03 15.26
C PRO A 73 5.12 -9.60 15.40
N GLY A 74 5.66 -9.06 14.32
CA GLY A 74 6.12 -7.69 14.30
C GLY A 74 6.10 -7.09 12.90
N TYR A 75 6.65 -5.89 12.80
CA TYR A 75 6.63 -5.14 11.56
C TYR A 75 7.57 -5.74 10.52
N MET A 76 6.98 -6.10 9.38
CA MET A 76 7.65 -6.28 8.11
C MET A 76 7.19 -5.17 7.16
N ARG A 77 8.04 -4.75 6.22
CA ARG A 77 7.83 -3.58 5.34
C ARG A 77 6.39 -3.51 4.82
N SER A 78 5.75 -2.36 5.01
CA SER A 78 4.30 -2.18 4.82
C SER A 78 3.45 -3.14 5.68
N PRO A 79 3.44 -2.96 7.02
CA PRO A 79 2.87 -3.95 7.92
C PRO A 79 1.37 -4.21 7.68
N PRO A 80 0.48 -3.19 7.63
CA PRO A 80 -0.91 -3.39 7.26
C PRO A 80 -1.12 -3.49 5.75
N GLU A 81 -0.49 -2.63 4.94
CA GLU A 81 -0.86 -2.51 3.53
C GLU A 81 -0.55 -3.77 2.73
N THR A 82 0.57 -4.46 2.99
CA THR A 82 0.92 -5.67 2.23
C THR A 82 -0.19 -6.74 2.26
N PRO A 83 -0.61 -7.29 3.41
CA PRO A 83 -1.64 -8.34 3.42
C PRO A 83 -3.03 -7.82 3.05
N TYR A 84 -3.40 -6.61 3.47
CA TYR A 84 -4.75 -6.09 3.28
C TYR A 84 -5.01 -5.57 1.87
N VAL A 85 -4.06 -4.82 1.29
CA VAL A 85 -4.20 -4.33 -0.09
C VAL A 85 -4.02 -5.48 -1.08
N TYR A 86 -3.18 -6.47 -0.79
CA TYR A 86 -3.15 -7.73 -1.56
C TYR A 86 -4.53 -8.36 -1.65
N ALA A 87 -5.20 -8.59 -0.50
CA ALA A 87 -6.53 -9.18 -0.50
C ALA A 87 -7.55 -8.32 -1.27
N LEU A 88 -7.54 -7.00 -1.06
CA LEU A 88 -8.41 -6.06 -1.78
C LEU A 88 -8.21 -6.15 -3.30
N GLU A 89 -6.97 -6.09 -3.77
CA GLU A 89 -6.68 -6.02 -5.21
C GLU A 89 -6.98 -7.33 -5.94
N ASN A 90 -6.91 -8.47 -5.25
CA ASN A 90 -7.45 -9.74 -5.79
C ASN A 90 -8.98 -9.63 -5.98
N ALA A 91 -9.72 -9.18 -4.95
CA ALA A 91 -11.17 -9.03 -5.04
C ALA A 91 -11.59 -8.00 -6.11
N MET A 92 -10.81 -6.93 -6.30
CA MET A 92 -11.04 -5.96 -7.37
C MET A 92 -10.89 -6.59 -8.75
N ASP A 93 -9.86 -7.40 -8.96
CA ASP A 93 -9.63 -8.10 -10.23
C ASP A 93 -10.71 -9.16 -10.52
N GLU A 94 -11.05 -9.98 -9.52
CA GLU A 94 -12.13 -10.96 -9.61
C GLU A 94 -13.48 -10.31 -9.94
N THR A 95 -13.77 -9.14 -9.35
CA THR A 95 -14.99 -8.38 -9.63
C THR A 95 -15.00 -7.84 -11.06
N ALA A 96 -13.88 -7.29 -11.53
CA ALA A 96 -13.74 -6.82 -12.92
C ALA A 96 -13.96 -7.98 -13.92
N VAL A 97 -13.36 -9.15 -13.65
CA VAL A 97 -13.55 -10.35 -14.46
C VAL A 97 -15.01 -10.81 -14.46
N ALA A 98 -15.66 -10.85 -13.30
CA ALA A 98 -17.07 -11.23 -13.19
C ALA A 98 -18.02 -10.29 -13.96
N LEU A 99 -17.65 -9.01 -14.09
CA LEU A 99 -18.39 -8.01 -14.86
C LEU A 99 -17.97 -7.94 -16.34
N GLY A 100 -16.94 -8.68 -16.76
CA GLY A 100 -16.38 -8.58 -18.10
C GLY A 100 -15.76 -7.20 -18.40
N MET A 101 -15.27 -6.51 -17.37
CA MET A 101 -14.65 -5.19 -17.48
C MET A 101 -13.13 -5.30 -17.49
N ASP A 102 -12.48 -4.34 -18.15
CA ASP A 102 -11.03 -4.20 -18.02
C ASP A 102 -10.68 -3.82 -16.56
N PRO A 103 -9.70 -4.49 -15.91
CA PRO A 103 -9.34 -4.22 -14.53
C PRO A 103 -8.82 -2.81 -14.23
N VAL A 104 -8.19 -2.13 -15.19
CA VAL A 104 -7.76 -0.73 -15.02
C VAL A 104 -8.98 0.19 -15.07
N GLU A 105 -9.87 -0.04 -16.02
CA GLU A 105 -11.10 0.76 -16.15
C GLU A 105 -12.06 0.55 -14.98
N PHE A 106 -12.16 -0.67 -14.44
CA PHE A 106 -12.95 -0.92 -13.23
C PHE A 106 -12.43 -0.10 -12.04
N ARG A 107 -11.11 0.03 -11.88
CA ARG A 107 -10.51 0.88 -10.83
C ARG A 107 -10.72 2.36 -11.13
N ARG A 108 -10.66 2.77 -12.39
CA ARG A 108 -10.91 4.16 -12.83
C ARG A 108 -12.34 4.61 -12.52
N ILE A 109 -13.34 3.78 -12.83
CA ILE A 109 -14.76 4.07 -12.55
C ILE A 109 -15.02 4.23 -11.04
N ASN A 110 -14.25 3.54 -10.20
CA ASN A 110 -14.36 3.56 -8.75
C ASN A 110 -13.32 4.47 -8.07
N GLU A 111 -12.65 5.34 -8.81
CA GLU A 111 -11.76 6.35 -8.23
C GLU A 111 -12.59 7.37 -7.44
N PRO A 112 -12.25 7.65 -6.17
CA PRO A 112 -13.00 8.58 -5.36
C PRO A 112 -12.51 10.02 -5.57
N ASP A 113 -13.44 10.98 -5.62
CA ASP A 113 -13.10 12.42 -5.68
C ASP A 113 -12.52 12.97 -4.36
N LYS A 114 -12.88 12.33 -3.25
CA LYS A 114 -12.47 12.69 -1.88
C LYS A 114 -12.30 11.43 -1.04
N GLU A 115 -11.63 11.53 0.09
CA GLU A 115 -11.41 10.38 0.97
C GLU A 115 -12.77 9.77 1.41
N PRO A 116 -13.05 8.47 1.12
CA PRO A 116 -14.40 7.91 1.23
C PRO A 116 -15.02 7.87 2.63
N ILE A 117 -14.22 7.85 3.70
CA ILE A 117 -14.74 7.65 5.06
C ILE A 117 -14.98 8.98 5.78
N GLY A 118 -13.99 9.87 5.78
CA GLY A 118 -14.03 11.18 6.43
C GLY A 118 -14.38 12.33 5.49
N GLY A 119 -14.49 12.10 4.19
CA GLY A 119 -14.89 13.09 3.20
C GLY A 119 -13.89 14.21 2.96
N LYS A 120 -12.64 14.06 3.44
CA LYS A 120 -11.60 15.08 3.29
C LYS A 120 -11.09 15.13 1.84
N PRO A 121 -10.78 16.32 1.31
CA PRO A 121 -10.09 16.40 0.02
C PRO A 121 -8.71 15.75 0.14
N PHE A 122 -8.27 15.08 -0.93
CA PHE A 122 -6.89 14.61 -1.01
C PHE A 122 -5.95 15.81 -1.14
N SER A 123 -4.80 15.77 -0.43
CA SER A 123 -3.73 16.76 -0.63
C SER A 123 -3.15 16.67 -2.05
N SER A 124 -2.95 15.43 -2.50
CA SER A 124 -2.62 15.08 -3.88
C SER A 124 -3.06 13.64 -4.11
N ARG A 125 -3.58 13.35 -5.29
CA ARG A 125 -3.87 11.98 -5.72
C ARG A 125 -3.64 11.88 -7.22
N SER A 126 -2.81 10.94 -7.63
CA SER A 126 -2.40 10.79 -9.04
C SER A 126 -2.56 9.36 -9.53
N LEU A 127 -3.39 8.56 -8.86
CA LEU A 127 -3.55 7.14 -9.18
C LEU A 127 -3.91 6.91 -10.65
N ILE A 128 -4.89 7.66 -11.16
CA ILE A 128 -5.33 7.54 -12.55
C ILE A 128 -4.23 7.93 -13.54
N LYS A 129 -3.49 9.00 -13.26
CA LYS A 129 -2.31 9.38 -14.04
C LYS A 129 -1.24 8.28 -14.02
N CYS A 130 -1.02 7.63 -12.87
CA CYS A 130 -0.11 6.49 -12.76
C CYS A 130 -0.61 5.30 -13.59
N TYR A 131 -1.91 5.03 -13.61
CA TYR A 131 -2.49 4.00 -14.47
C TYR A 131 -2.29 4.32 -15.95
N ASP A 132 -2.55 5.55 -16.39
CA ASP A 132 -2.37 5.95 -17.79
C ASP A 132 -0.91 5.74 -18.24
N GLN A 133 0.05 6.23 -17.44
CA GLN A 133 1.48 6.11 -17.74
C GLN A 133 1.97 4.66 -17.68
N ALA A 134 1.52 3.88 -16.67
CA ALA A 134 1.90 2.49 -16.54
C ALA A 134 1.30 1.64 -17.65
N ALA A 135 0.04 1.88 -18.03
CA ALA A 135 -0.64 1.16 -19.09
C ALA A 135 0.05 1.38 -20.44
N GLU A 136 0.43 2.62 -20.74
CA GLU A 136 1.20 2.96 -21.95
C GLU A 136 2.57 2.26 -21.93
N ALA A 137 3.36 2.46 -20.89
CA ALA A 137 4.73 1.92 -20.79
C ALA A 137 4.77 0.38 -20.77
N PHE A 138 3.78 -0.25 -20.14
CA PHE A 138 3.66 -1.71 -20.06
C PHE A 138 3.05 -2.33 -21.32
N GLY A 139 2.45 -1.53 -22.19
CA GLY A 139 1.76 -2.01 -23.39
C GLY A 139 0.43 -2.68 -23.09
N TRP A 140 -0.33 -2.19 -22.10
CA TRP A 140 -1.60 -2.75 -21.64
C TRP A 140 -2.64 -2.93 -22.76
N ALA A 141 -2.59 -2.10 -23.80
CA ALA A 141 -3.45 -2.22 -24.98
C ALA A 141 -3.32 -3.57 -25.72
N LYS A 142 -2.25 -4.34 -25.47
CA LYS A 142 -2.05 -5.69 -26.02
C LYS A 142 -2.66 -6.80 -25.16
N ARG A 143 -3.23 -6.47 -24.00
CA ARG A 143 -3.82 -7.45 -23.08
C ARG A 143 -5.07 -8.05 -23.70
N GLU A 144 -5.12 -9.37 -23.74
CA GLU A 144 -6.34 -10.12 -24.06
C GLU A 144 -7.07 -10.52 -22.78
N PRO A 145 -8.36 -10.13 -22.58
CA PRO A 145 -9.06 -10.35 -21.31
C PRO A 145 -9.26 -11.81 -20.92
N LYS A 146 -9.29 -12.72 -21.90
CA LYS A 146 -9.57 -14.14 -21.66
C LYS A 146 -8.36 -14.83 -21.03
N ALA A 147 -8.52 -15.46 -19.87
CA ALA A 147 -7.46 -16.24 -19.24
C ALA A 147 -6.88 -17.31 -20.18
N GLY A 148 -5.55 -17.43 -20.22
CA GLY A 148 -4.84 -18.40 -21.05
C GLY A 148 -4.84 -18.10 -22.56
N SER A 149 -5.26 -16.90 -22.98
CA SER A 149 -5.30 -16.48 -24.39
C SER A 149 -3.93 -16.05 -24.93
N MET A 150 -3.10 -15.43 -24.11
CA MET A 150 -1.78 -14.93 -24.50
C MET A 150 -0.71 -16.01 -24.29
N ARG A 151 0.16 -16.18 -25.28
CA ARG A 151 1.25 -17.18 -25.26
C ARG A 151 2.54 -16.61 -25.86
N ASP A 152 3.66 -17.08 -25.33
CA ASP A 152 4.97 -16.99 -25.97
C ASP A 152 5.56 -18.40 -26.06
N ARG A 153 5.45 -19.00 -27.25
CA ARG A 153 5.75 -20.42 -27.51
C ARG A 153 4.99 -21.32 -26.51
N ASP A 154 5.71 -22.03 -25.65
CA ASP A 154 5.16 -22.97 -24.67
C ASP A 154 4.68 -22.29 -23.38
N TRP A 155 4.97 -20.99 -23.19
CA TRP A 155 4.62 -20.26 -21.98
C TRP A 155 3.25 -19.58 -22.09
N LEU A 156 2.42 -19.73 -21.05
CA LEU A 156 1.26 -18.89 -20.83
C LEU A 156 1.72 -17.53 -20.30
N VAL A 157 1.25 -16.46 -20.94
CA VAL A 157 1.58 -15.08 -20.54
C VAL A 157 0.33 -14.44 -19.92
N GLY A 158 0.51 -13.75 -18.81
CA GLY A 158 -0.55 -13.00 -18.12
C GLY A 158 -0.13 -11.56 -17.88
N MET A 159 -1.06 -10.63 -18.08
CA MET A 159 -0.90 -9.22 -17.74
C MET A 159 -1.87 -8.88 -16.62
N GLY A 160 -1.34 -8.37 -15.51
CA GLY A 160 -2.11 -8.00 -14.32
C GLY A 160 -1.74 -6.61 -13.82
N CYS A 161 -2.64 -6.01 -13.05
CA CYS A 161 -2.42 -4.72 -12.41
C CYS A 161 -2.95 -4.75 -10.98
N ALA A 162 -2.38 -3.92 -10.12
CA ALA A 162 -2.87 -3.70 -8.77
C ALA A 162 -2.51 -2.29 -8.32
N THR A 163 -3.35 -1.70 -7.49
CA THR A 163 -3.04 -0.43 -6.83
C THR A 163 -2.21 -0.65 -5.57
N ALA A 164 -1.31 0.29 -5.28
CA ALA A 164 -0.67 0.44 -3.99
C ALA A 164 -1.11 1.75 -3.32
N ILE A 165 -1.28 1.69 -2.01
CA ILE A 165 -1.49 2.85 -1.13
C ILE A 165 -0.56 2.72 0.06
N TYR A 166 -0.07 3.84 0.59
CA TYR A 166 0.68 3.89 1.85
C TYR A 166 0.41 5.22 2.55
N PRO A 167 0.13 5.23 3.87
CA PRO A 167 -0.12 6.46 4.59
C PRO A 167 1.16 7.30 4.71
N THR A 168 1.01 8.62 4.60
CA THR A 168 2.08 9.56 4.97
C THR A 168 1.87 9.99 6.41
N ALA A 169 2.80 9.63 7.29
CA ALA A 169 2.80 10.05 8.68
C ALA A 169 3.87 11.14 8.90
N VAL A 170 3.55 12.14 9.72
CA VAL A 170 4.47 13.21 10.08
C VAL A 170 4.59 13.24 11.60
N ALA A 171 5.82 13.31 12.09
CA ALA A 171 6.13 13.46 13.50
C ALA A 171 7.23 14.53 13.68
N PRO A 172 7.24 15.27 14.80
CA PRO A 172 8.34 16.18 15.12
C PRO A 172 9.68 15.45 15.16
N CYS A 173 10.73 16.11 14.69
CA CYS A 173 12.11 15.64 14.82
C CYS A 173 13.03 16.81 15.20
N ALA A 174 14.20 16.48 15.74
CA ALA A 174 15.24 17.46 16.06
C ALA A 174 16.54 17.09 15.36
N ALA A 175 17.26 18.11 14.91
CA ALA A 175 18.62 17.98 14.39
C ALA A 175 19.51 19.05 15.02
N ARG A 176 20.79 18.71 15.18
CA ARG A 176 21.85 19.62 15.61
C ARG A 176 22.80 19.83 14.45
N VAL A 177 23.00 21.09 14.07
CA VAL A 177 23.95 21.50 13.03
C VAL A 177 25.08 22.29 13.70
N ARG A 178 26.33 21.99 13.35
CA ARG A 178 27.52 22.65 13.87
C ARG A 178 28.51 22.93 12.73
N LEU A 179 29.01 24.16 12.64
CA LEU A 179 30.22 24.47 11.89
C LEU A 179 31.43 24.15 12.77
N THR A 180 32.33 23.32 12.28
CA THR A 180 33.57 22.96 12.98
C THR A 180 34.70 23.93 12.64
N ALA A 181 35.76 23.93 13.45
CA ALA A 181 36.87 24.89 13.30
C ALA A 181 37.68 24.69 12.00
N ASP A 182 37.63 23.50 11.42
CA ASP A 182 38.20 23.14 10.11
C ASP A 182 37.26 23.49 8.92
N GLY A 183 36.14 24.16 9.18
CA GLY A 183 35.21 24.63 8.15
C GLY A 183 34.18 23.60 7.69
N ALA A 184 34.13 22.41 8.29
CA ALA A 184 33.14 21.40 7.96
C ALA A 184 31.79 21.65 8.65
N VAL A 185 30.70 21.20 8.02
CA VAL A 185 29.36 21.22 8.62
C VAL A 185 29.02 19.82 9.13
N ARG A 186 28.73 19.71 10.42
CA ARG A 186 28.29 18.46 11.05
C ARG A 186 26.80 18.50 11.37
N ILE A 187 26.06 17.52 10.89
CA ILE A 187 24.63 17.32 11.17
C ILE A 187 24.47 16.07 12.04
N GLN A 188 23.65 16.19 13.08
CA GLN A 188 23.30 15.08 13.97
C GLN A 188 21.78 15.04 14.14
N CYS A 189 21.16 13.89 13.90
CA CYS A 189 19.73 13.67 14.08
C CYS A 189 19.51 12.29 14.73
N GLY A 190 18.42 12.12 15.48
CA GLY A 190 18.00 10.83 16.05
C GLY A 190 17.41 9.86 15.03
N SER A 191 17.75 10.00 13.74
CA SER A 191 17.27 9.11 12.68
C SER A 191 18.14 7.85 12.57
N HIS A 192 17.51 6.75 12.15
CA HIS A 192 18.21 5.52 11.81
C HIS A 192 18.37 5.45 10.29
N GLU A 193 19.60 5.20 9.83
CA GLU A 193 19.89 4.92 8.43
C GLU A 193 19.92 3.40 8.24
N ILE A 194 18.97 2.88 7.48
CA ILE A 194 18.82 1.45 7.22
C ILE A 194 18.87 1.14 5.70
N GLY A 195 19.43 2.06 4.92
CA GLY A 195 19.51 1.98 3.46
C GLY A 195 18.45 2.82 2.73
N THR A 196 17.72 3.69 3.44
CA THR A 196 16.74 4.61 2.86
C THR A 196 17.36 5.90 2.34
N GLY A 197 18.61 6.19 2.73
CA GLY A 197 19.35 7.37 2.27
C GLY A 197 19.06 8.64 3.07
N VAL A 198 18.53 8.52 4.30
CA VAL A 198 18.28 9.66 5.19
C VAL A 198 19.53 10.52 5.44
N ARG A 199 20.72 9.91 5.47
CA ARG A 199 21.98 10.66 5.62
C ARG A 199 22.31 11.50 4.39
N THR A 200 22.10 10.93 3.20
CA THR A 200 22.36 11.59 1.92
C THR A 200 21.44 12.80 1.75
N ILE A 201 20.14 12.62 1.98
CA ILE A 201 19.18 13.73 1.86
C ILE A 201 19.43 14.82 2.91
N ALA A 202 19.84 14.46 4.12
CA ALA A 202 20.15 15.44 5.16
C ALA A 202 21.38 16.29 4.78
N ALA A 203 22.42 15.66 4.22
CA ALA A 203 23.60 16.35 3.71
C ALA A 203 23.24 17.27 2.53
N GLN A 204 22.47 16.79 1.56
CA GLN A 204 21.97 17.60 0.44
C GLN A 204 21.18 18.82 0.91
N MET A 205 20.25 18.63 1.85
CA MET A 205 19.45 19.73 2.42
C MET A 205 20.33 20.77 3.12
N ALA A 206 21.32 20.35 3.90
CA ALA A 206 22.21 21.29 4.58
C ALA A 206 23.14 22.01 3.61
N ALA A 207 23.70 21.30 2.62
CA ALA A 207 24.52 21.88 1.57
C ALA A 207 23.77 22.98 0.81
N GLU A 208 22.53 22.70 0.39
CA GLU A 208 21.66 23.68 -0.27
C GLU A 208 21.37 24.88 0.63
N ARG A 209 21.03 24.65 1.91
CA ARG A 209 20.64 25.73 2.84
C ARG A 209 21.81 26.58 3.32
N LEU A 210 23.02 26.03 3.36
CA LEU A 210 24.22 26.71 3.84
C LEU A 210 25.12 27.21 2.72
N GLY A 211 24.83 26.85 1.46
CA GLY A 211 25.65 27.24 0.31
C GLY A 211 27.04 26.59 0.28
N VAL A 212 27.13 25.34 0.76
CA VAL A 212 28.39 24.58 0.83
C VAL A 212 28.31 23.32 -0.03
N GLY A 213 29.47 22.70 -0.29
CA GLY A 213 29.53 21.38 -0.92
C GLY A 213 29.08 20.25 0.04
N ILE A 214 28.76 19.10 -0.54
CA ILE A 214 28.51 17.83 0.18
C ILE A 214 29.84 17.13 0.45
#